data_AF-A0A2V9BNX6-F1
#
_entry.id   AF-A0A2V9BNX6-F1
#
_cell.length_a   1.000
_cell.length_b   1.000
_cell.length_c   1.000
_cell.angle_alpha   90.00
_cell.angle_beta   90.00
_cell.angle_gamma   90.00
#
_symmetry.space_group_name_H-M   'P 1'
#
loop_
_entity.id
_entity.type
_entity.pdbx_description
1 polymer ?
#
loop_
_entity_poly.entity_id
_entity_poly.type
_entity_poly.pdbx_seq_one_letter_code
_entity_poly.pdbx_strand_id
1 'polypeptide(L)'
;MNQDVIEMLRSGLSVRTVIQRIHDSPCKFDKSAESLEALRTANVPYRVLMAMMQAPELAAPVKGRIPTLIPDSTLVEVVLSESLDTAAQKPGYIVYFRVLEDVRIQGLRVIAKGARARGRLLDSRERSRTGEPARLEWNMMDVEAADGQRIPLRGGNERAGSEINQERSVSAEEGEEFRTFTYGSRKVNVPAPIQASPIAPSPSERTNPKQ
;
A
#
# COMPACT_ATOMS: atom_id res chain seq x y z
N MET A 1 -12.02 9.20 -20.32
CA MET A 1 -12.06 8.47 -21.62
C MET A 1 -12.46 9.43 -22.73
N ASN A 2 -12.35 9.03 -24.02
CA ASN A 2 -12.70 9.90 -25.15
C ASN A 2 -14.16 10.38 -25.09
N GLN A 3 -15.07 9.54 -24.60
CA GLN A 3 -16.50 9.88 -24.43
C GLN A 3 -16.72 11.02 -23.43
N ASP A 4 -15.97 11.04 -22.32
CA ASP A 4 -16.10 12.08 -21.29
C ASP A 4 -15.80 13.48 -21.87
N VAL A 5 -14.86 13.57 -22.82
CA VAL A 5 -14.52 14.83 -23.50
C VAL A 5 -15.69 15.35 -24.34
N ILE A 6 -16.40 14.44 -25.01
CA ILE A 6 -17.58 14.76 -25.82
C ILE A 6 -18.72 15.23 -24.91
N GLU A 7 -18.96 14.54 -23.79
CA GLU A 7 -19.99 14.93 -22.81
C GLU A 7 -19.68 16.27 -22.13
N MET A 8 -18.41 16.55 -21.81
CA MET A 8 -18.02 17.84 -21.26
C MET A 8 -18.27 19.00 -22.24
N LEU A 9 -18.03 18.79 -23.53
CA LEU A 9 -18.33 19.81 -24.54
C LEU A 9 -19.83 19.98 -24.76
N ARG A 10 -20.59 18.87 -24.74
CA ARG A 10 -22.06 18.89 -24.86
C ARG A 10 -22.75 19.52 -23.65
N SER A 11 -22.17 19.40 -22.46
CA SER A 11 -22.68 20.05 -21.24
C SER A 11 -22.35 21.55 -21.17
N GLY A 12 -21.72 22.13 -22.20
CA GLY A 12 -21.45 23.56 -22.29
C GLY A 12 -20.20 24.01 -21.53
N LEU A 13 -19.33 23.09 -21.09
CA LEU A 13 -18.06 23.49 -20.50
C LEU A 13 -17.19 24.18 -21.54
N SER A 14 -16.47 25.21 -21.09
CA SER A 14 -15.55 25.93 -21.96
C SER A 14 -14.41 25.02 -22.42
N VAL A 15 -13.97 25.22 -23.66
CA VAL A 15 -12.84 24.49 -24.27
C VAL A 15 -11.59 24.54 -23.38
N ARG A 16 -11.35 25.68 -22.71
CA ARG A 16 -10.22 25.85 -21.78
C ARG A 16 -10.34 24.96 -20.54
N THR A 17 -11.54 24.83 -19.98
CA THR A 17 -11.81 23.96 -18.83
C THR A 17 -11.62 22.49 -19.21
N VAL A 18 -12.06 22.11 -20.41
CA VAL A 18 -11.88 20.75 -20.94
C VAL A 18 -10.40 20.42 -21.11
N ILE A 19 -9.62 21.34 -21.72
CA ILE A 19 -8.16 21.18 -21.87
C ILE A 19 -7.47 21.04 -20.51
N GLN A 20 -7.80 21.92 -19.55
CA GLN A 20 -7.24 21.83 -18.21
C GLN A 20 -7.55 20.48 -17.55
N ARG A 21 -8.80 20.02 -17.68
CA ARG A 21 -9.21 18.72 -17.14
C ARG A 21 -8.50 17.55 -17.81
N ILE A 22 -8.19 17.62 -19.11
CA ILE A 22 -7.41 16.62 -19.84
C ILE A 22 -5.98 16.50 -19.27
N HIS A 23 -5.36 17.62 -18.91
CA HIS A 23 -4.03 17.62 -18.28
C HIS A 23 -4.06 17.14 -16.83
N ASP A 24 -5.09 17.48 -16.07
CA ASP A 24 -5.23 17.11 -14.66
C ASP A 24 -5.82 15.70 -14.45
N SER A 25 -6.42 15.11 -15.50
CA SER A 25 -7.07 13.80 -15.41
C SER A 25 -6.17 12.70 -15.97
N PRO A 26 -5.75 11.75 -15.14
CA PRO A 26 -5.11 10.50 -15.58
C PRO A 26 -6.11 9.59 -16.32
N CYS A 27 -6.37 9.90 -17.60
CA CYS A 27 -7.22 9.13 -18.49
C CYS A 27 -6.36 8.51 -19.60
N LYS A 28 -6.51 7.21 -19.83
CA LYS A 28 -6.03 6.58 -21.06
C LYS A 28 -6.94 7.01 -22.21
N PHE A 29 -6.47 7.96 -23.03
CA PHE A 29 -7.16 8.36 -24.25
C PHE A 29 -6.77 7.44 -25.40
N ASP A 30 -7.78 7.00 -26.16
CA ASP A 30 -7.56 6.24 -27.39
C ASP A 30 -7.15 7.22 -28.49
N LYS A 31 -5.92 7.06 -29.01
CA LYS A 31 -5.31 7.92 -30.03
C LYS A 31 -5.32 7.27 -31.43
N SER A 32 -6.08 6.18 -31.62
CA SER A 32 -6.26 5.54 -32.92
C SER A 32 -6.91 6.49 -33.94
N ALA A 33 -6.67 6.23 -35.23
CA ALA A 33 -7.25 7.02 -36.32
C ALA A 33 -8.80 7.05 -36.24
N GLU A 34 -9.41 5.91 -35.94
CA GLU A 34 -10.86 5.75 -35.77
C GLU A 34 -11.40 6.64 -34.65
N SER A 35 -10.71 6.68 -33.51
CA SER A 35 -11.08 7.53 -32.38
C SER A 35 -10.92 9.02 -32.66
N LEU A 36 -9.88 9.42 -33.40
CA LEU A 36 -9.67 10.82 -33.79
C LEU A 36 -10.73 11.29 -34.80
N GLU A 37 -11.14 10.41 -35.71
CA GLU A 37 -12.22 10.68 -36.67
C GLU A 37 -13.59 10.78 -35.98
N ALA A 38 -13.86 9.94 -34.99
CA ALA A 38 -15.07 10.04 -34.16
C ALA A 38 -15.12 11.37 -33.38
N LEU A 39 -14.01 11.82 -32.81
CA LEU A 39 -13.92 13.10 -32.12
C LEU A 39 -14.11 14.29 -33.07
N ARG A 40 -13.54 14.21 -34.28
CA ARG A 40 -13.75 15.21 -35.34
C ARG A 40 -15.22 15.28 -35.75
N THR A 41 -15.87 14.13 -35.93
CA THR A 41 -17.29 14.02 -36.29
C THR A 41 -18.21 14.55 -35.18
N ALA A 42 -17.79 14.41 -33.91
CA ALA A 42 -18.47 14.99 -32.75
C ALA A 42 -18.22 16.51 -32.57
N ASN A 43 -17.62 17.18 -33.56
CA ASN A 43 -17.32 18.61 -33.56
C ASN A 43 -16.38 19.04 -32.42
N VAL A 44 -15.49 18.15 -31.97
CA VAL A 44 -14.47 18.46 -30.96
C VAL A 44 -13.43 19.42 -31.58
N PRO A 45 -13.17 20.60 -30.98
CA PRO A 45 -12.22 21.55 -31.53
C PRO A 45 -10.81 20.97 -31.63
N TYR A 46 -10.09 21.31 -32.71
CA TYR A 46 -8.70 20.86 -32.95
C TYR A 46 -7.75 21.11 -31.77
N ARG A 47 -7.98 22.20 -31.03
CA ARG A 47 -7.22 22.56 -29.82
C ARG A 47 -7.33 21.50 -28.71
N VAL A 48 -8.50 20.89 -28.58
CA VAL A 48 -8.76 19.80 -27.62
C VAL A 48 -8.11 18.51 -28.09
N LEU A 49 -8.19 18.21 -29.39
CA LEU A 49 -7.50 17.06 -30.00
C LEU A 49 -5.98 17.13 -29.78
N MET A 50 -5.37 18.30 -30.00
CA MET A 50 -3.95 18.51 -29.73
C MET A 50 -3.61 18.34 -28.24
N ALA A 51 -4.45 18.86 -27.34
CA ALA A 51 -4.26 18.67 -25.91
C ALA A 51 -4.37 17.19 -25.50
N MET A 52 -5.28 16.41 -26.11
CA MET A 52 -5.41 14.96 -25.87
C MET A 52 -4.20 14.18 -26.39
N MET A 53 -3.58 14.63 -27.49
CA MET A 53 -2.35 14.01 -28.04
C MET A 53 -1.11 14.34 -27.22
N GLN A 54 -1.04 15.54 -26.65
CA GLN A 54 0.07 16.01 -25.80
C GLN A 54 -0.11 15.69 -24.32
N ALA A 55 -1.29 15.22 -23.91
CA ALA A 55 -1.57 14.86 -22.53
C ALA A 55 -0.58 13.77 -22.08
N PRO A 56 0.20 14.01 -21.01
CA PRO A 56 1.02 12.97 -20.43
C PRO A 56 0.10 11.84 -20.01
N GLU A 57 0.40 10.60 -20.42
CA GLU A 57 -0.28 9.42 -19.89
C GLU A 57 0.21 9.24 -18.44
N LEU A 58 -0.30 10.09 -17.55
CA LEU A 58 -0.25 9.88 -16.12
C LEU A 58 -0.96 8.56 -15.89
N ALA A 59 -0.24 7.59 -15.31
CA ALA A 59 -0.79 6.29 -14.96
C ALA A 59 -2.15 6.52 -14.28
N ALA A 60 -3.19 5.85 -14.80
CA ALA A 60 -4.56 5.98 -14.30
C ALA A 60 -4.56 5.99 -12.75
N PRO A 61 -5.32 6.87 -12.08
CA PRO A 61 -5.56 6.68 -10.67
C PRO A 61 -6.43 5.44 -10.64
N VAL A 62 -5.85 4.32 -10.28
CA VAL A 62 -6.56 3.04 -10.25
C VAL A 62 -7.85 3.31 -9.48
N LYS A 63 -9.01 3.28 -10.15
CA LYS A 63 -10.30 3.59 -9.52
C LYS A 63 -10.35 2.74 -8.25
N GLY A 64 -10.45 3.41 -7.11
CA GLY A 64 -10.34 2.75 -5.81
C GLY A 64 -8.92 2.62 -5.27
N ARG A 65 -8.06 3.64 -5.39
CA ARG A 65 -6.94 3.85 -4.46
C ARG A 65 -7.02 5.25 -3.85
N ILE A 66 -7.03 5.33 -2.53
CA ILE A 66 -7.13 6.57 -1.74
C ILE A 66 -5.71 6.93 -1.29
N PRO A 67 -5.22 8.16 -1.55
CA PRO A 67 -3.95 8.60 -0.99
C PRO A 67 -4.10 8.80 0.53
N THR A 68 -3.37 8.04 1.31
CA THR A 68 -3.42 8.05 2.78
C THR A 68 -2.04 8.35 3.33
N LEU A 69 -1.98 9.30 4.27
CA LEU A 69 -0.76 9.58 5.03
C LEU A 69 -0.68 8.61 6.20
N ILE A 70 0.40 7.84 6.26
CA ILE A 70 0.80 7.08 7.44
C ILE A 70 1.65 8.03 8.30
N PRO A 71 1.21 8.38 9.51
CA PRO A 71 1.99 9.21 10.42
C PRO A 71 3.28 8.51 10.86
N ASP A 72 4.27 9.29 11.27
CA ASP A 72 5.38 8.78 12.09
C ASP A 72 4.85 8.12 13.36
N SER A 73 5.59 7.16 13.90
CA SER A 73 5.29 6.50 15.16
C SER A 73 3.93 5.76 15.17
N THR A 74 3.47 5.29 14.01
CA THR A 74 2.32 4.39 13.90
C THR A 74 2.73 3.00 14.39
N LEU A 75 2.01 2.45 15.37
CA LEU A 75 2.26 1.10 15.90
C LEU A 75 2.04 0.04 14.82
N VAL A 76 3.02 -0.84 14.66
CA VAL A 76 2.98 -2.02 13.80
C VAL A 76 3.46 -3.21 14.63
N GLU A 77 2.52 -4.07 14.99
CA GLU A 77 2.81 -5.34 15.68
C GLU A 77 3.22 -6.37 14.63
N VAL A 78 4.37 -7.01 14.86
CA VAL A 78 4.96 -7.99 13.93
C VAL A 78 5.31 -9.27 14.66
N VAL A 79 5.26 -10.39 13.96
CA VAL A 79 5.72 -11.69 14.42
C VAL A 79 6.94 -12.14 13.64
N LEU A 80 7.86 -12.81 14.33
CA LEU A 80 9.01 -13.41 13.70
C LEU A 80 8.58 -14.52 12.74
N SER A 81 9.10 -14.52 11.51
CA SER A 81 8.67 -15.47 10.46
C SER A 81 9.42 -16.79 10.47
N GLU A 82 10.55 -16.86 11.17
CA GLU A 82 11.39 -18.03 11.30
C GLU A 82 12.19 -17.93 12.61
N SER A 83 12.51 -19.05 13.24
CA SER A 83 13.36 -19.04 14.43
C SER A 83 14.78 -18.57 14.09
N LEU A 84 15.38 -17.78 14.99
CA LEU A 84 16.76 -17.33 14.90
C LEU A 84 17.64 -18.08 15.89
N ASP A 85 18.80 -18.52 15.42
CA ASP A 85 19.84 -19.22 16.17
C ASP A 85 21.16 -18.45 16.09
N THR A 86 21.77 -18.19 17.23
CA THR A 86 23.05 -17.47 17.32
C THR A 86 24.20 -18.15 16.57
N ALA A 87 24.15 -19.48 16.40
CA ALA A 87 25.17 -20.24 15.68
C ALA A 87 24.98 -20.21 14.15
N ALA A 88 23.74 -20.02 13.68
CA ALA A 88 23.41 -20.08 12.26
C ALA A 88 23.43 -18.69 11.60
N GLN A 89 22.80 -17.69 12.22
CA GLN A 89 22.70 -16.35 11.66
C GLN A 89 23.83 -15.43 12.17
N LYS A 90 24.51 -14.78 11.22
CA LYS A 90 25.62 -13.84 11.48
C LYS A 90 25.17 -12.39 11.32
N PRO A 91 25.85 -11.42 11.96
CA PRO A 91 25.60 -10.00 11.74
C PRO A 91 25.53 -9.63 10.25
N GLY A 92 24.53 -8.83 9.88
CA GLY A 92 24.17 -8.51 8.51
C GLY A 92 23.05 -9.37 7.93
N TYR A 93 22.67 -10.47 8.58
CA TYR A 93 21.51 -11.28 8.20
C TYR A 93 20.21 -10.46 8.20
N ILE A 94 19.32 -10.72 7.23
CA ILE A 94 18.00 -10.09 7.16
C ILE A 94 17.00 -10.96 7.90
N VAL A 95 16.49 -10.43 9.00
CA VAL A 95 15.45 -11.08 9.78
C VAL A 95 14.09 -10.76 9.16
N TYR A 96 13.30 -11.79 8.87
CA TYR A 96 11.97 -11.63 8.30
C TYR A 96 10.88 -11.67 9.38
N PHE A 97 9.96 -10.72 9.27
CA PHE A 97 8.79 -10.62 10.13
C PHE A 97 7.52 -10.55 9.28
N ARG A 98 6.39 -10.87 9.89
CA ARG A 98 5.04 -10.67 9.32
C ARG A 98 4.23 -9.78 10.22
N VAL A 99 3.44 -8.89 9.64
CA VAL A 99 2.52 -8.05 10.41
C VAL A 99 1.43 -8.91 11.04
N LEU A 100 1.23 -8.77 12.35
CA LEU A 100 0.30 -9.59 13.12
C LEU A 100 -1.16 -9.26 12.79
N GLU A 101 -1.48 -7.97 12.71
CA GLU A 101 -2.83 -7.47 12.44
C GLU A 101 -2.86 -6.30 11.44
N ASP A 102 -4.00 -6.12 10.77
CA ASP A 102 -4.21 -5.03 9.82
C ASP A 102 -4.02 -3.66 10.48
N VAL A 103 -3.04 -2.88 10.02
CA VAL A 103 -2.87 -1.49 10.46
C VAL A 103 -3.81 -0.60 9.65
N ARG A 104 -4.69 0.13 10.35
CA ARG A 104 -5.70 1.01 9.74
C ARG A 104 -5.50 2.46 10.15
N ILE A 105 -5.57 3.36 9.17
CA ILE A 105 -5.60 4.81 9.38
C ILE A 105 -6.92 5.32 8.80
N GLN A 106 -7.72 6.01 9.62
CA GLN A 106 -9.05 6.50 9.23
C GLN A 106 -9.96 5.40 8.63
N GLY A 107 -9.86 4.17 9.19
CA GLY A 107 -10.62 3.00 8.71
C GLY A 107 -10.07 2.33 7.45
N LEU A 108 -9.06 2.91 6.80
CA LEU A 108 -8.42 2.37 5.61
C LEU A 108 -7.22 1.51 6.00
N ARG A 109 -7.15 0.28 5.48
CA ARG A 109 -6.02 -0.62 5.70
C ARG A 109 -4.79 -0.14 4.94
N VAL A 110 -3.80 0.34 5.67
CA VAL A 110 -2.54 0.88 5.12
C VAL A 110 -1.43 -0.16 5.06
N ILE A 111 -1.43 -1.13 5.98
CA ILE A 111 -0.53 -2.28 6.03
C ILE A 111 -1.39 -3.50 6.31
N ALA A 112 -1.25 -4.54 5.49
CA ALA A 112 -2.05 -5.74 5.63
C ALA A 112 -1.47 -6.69 6.67
N LYS A 113 -2.33 -7.42 7.37
CA LYS A 113 -1.95 -8.62 8.11
C LYS A 113 -1.17 -9.57 7.21
N GLY A 114 -0.07 -10.10 7.72
CA GLY A 114 0.85 -10.95 6.97
C GLY A 114 1.80 -10.19 6.03
N ALA A 115 1.72 -8.85 5.94
CA ALA A 115 2.67 -8.06 5.16
C ALA A 115 4.10 -8.29 5.65
N ARG A 116 5.04 -8.34 4.71
CA ARG A 116 6.45 -8.65 4.99
C ARG A 116 7.14 -7.44 5.60
N ALA A 117 7.66 -7.61 6.80
CA ALA A 117 8.57 -6.69 7.47
C ALA A 117 9.98 -7.28 7.53
N ARG A 118 10.97 -6.40 7.62
CA ARG A 118 12.39 -6.75 7.64
C ARG A 118 13.09 -6.08 8.79
N GLY A 119 14.00 -6.81 9.42
CA GLY A 119 15.03 -6.28 10.30
C GLY A 119 16.41 -6.73 9.83
N ARG A 120 17.46 -6.14 10.39
CA ARG A 120 18.84 -6.55 10.13
C ARG A 120 19.51 -6.90 11.44
N LEU A 121 20.09 -8.09 11.49
CA LEU A 121 20.86 -8.56 12.61
C LEU A 121 22.14 -7.71 12.74
N LEU A 122 22.32 -7.07 13.88
CA LEU A 122 23.45 -6.21 14.21
C LEU A 122 24.52 -6.97 14.99
N ASP A 123 24.11 -7.82 15.93
CA ASP A 123 25.01 -8.62 16.76
C ASP A 123 24.41 -10.02 17.01
N SER A 124 25.29 -11.01 17.11
CA SER A 124 24.95 -12.40 17.44
C SER A 124 26.07 -12.97 18.30
N ARG A 125 25.77 -13.27 19.56
CA ARG A 125 26.69 -13.89 20.51
C ARG A 125 26.13 -15.19 21.02
N GLU A 126 26.91 -16.25 20.91
CA GLU A 126 26.60 -17.52 21.55
C GLU A 126 26.76 -17.40 23.07
N ARG A 127 26.14 -18.34 23.79
CA ARG A 127 26.32 -18.45 25.25
C ARG A 127 27.80 -18.63 25.56
N SER A 128 28.35 -17.75 26.40
CA SER A 128 29.77 -17.84 26.77
C SER A 128 30.02 -18.98 27.75
N ARG A 129 31.22 -19.56 27.71
CA ARG A 129 31.64 -20.60 28.66
C ARG A 129 31.69 -20.08 30.11
N THR A 130 31.79 -18.78 30.29
CA THR A 130 31.76 -18.06 31.57
C THR A 130 30.33 -17.79 32.08
N GLY A 131 29.30 -18.20 31.34
CA GLY A 131 27.90 -18.20 31.79
C GLY A 131 27.04 -17.05 31.28
N GLU A 132 27.55 -16.18 30.41
CA GLU A 132 26.74 -15.11 29.82
C GLU A 132 25.74 -15.71 28.82
N PRO A 133 24.48 -15.27 28.83
CA PRO A 133 23.46 -15.79 27.93
C PRO A 133 23.76 -15.44 26.47
N ALA A 134 23.29 -16.29 25.56
CA ALA A 134 23.32 -16.02 24.13
C ALA A 134 22.52 -14.73 23.84
N ARG A 135 22.96 -13.90 22.90
CA ARG A 135 22.34 -12.60 22.62
C ARG A 135 22.21 -12.38 21.12
N LEU A 136 21.02 -11.95 20.70
CA LEU A 136 20.75 -11.46 19.36
C LEU A 136 20.32 -10.00 19.46
N GLU A 137 20.89 -9.17 18.60
CA GLU A 137 20.51 -7.76 18.49
C GLU A 137 20.21 -7.43 17.04
N TRP A 138 19.07 -6.80 16.77
CA TRP A 138 18.70 -6.35 15.43
C TRP A 138 18.07 -4.98 15.45
N ASN A 139 18.14 -4.28 14.31
CA ASN A 139 17.32 -3.11 14.05
C ASN A 139 16.19 -3.45 13.07
N MET A 140 15.08 -2.74 13.18
CA MET A 140 14.03 -2.80 12.18
C MET A 140 14.43 -1.99 10.95
N MET A 141 14.01 -2.43 9.77
CA MET A 141 14.29 -1.76 8.51
C MET A 141 13.01 -1.16 7.92
N ASP A 142 12.09 -2.02 7.48
CA ASP A 142 10.90 -1.59 6.75
C ASP A 142 9.79 -2.66 6.73
N VAL A 143 8.60 -2.21 6.33
CA VAL A 143 7.42 -3.05 6.09
C VAL A 143 6.76 -2.71 4.76
N GLU A 144 6.17 -3.71 4.12
CA GLU A 144 5.38 -3.54 2.89
C GLU A 144 4.00 -2.94 3.17
N ALA A 145 3.71 -1.80 2.54
CA ALA A 145 2.41 -1.14 2.58
C ALA A 145 1.42 -1.78 1.60
N ALA A 146 0.14 -1.42 1.71
CA ALA A 146 -0.93 -1.92 0.85
C ALA A 146 -0.77 -1.56 -0.65
N ASP A 147 0.07 -0.59 -0.97
CA ASP A 147 0.41 -0.20 -2.35
C ASP A 147 1.73 -0.79 -2.85
N GLY A 148 2.39 -1.63 -2.05
CA GLY A 148 3.69 -2.24 -2.32
C GLY A 148 4.90 -1.38 -1.93
N GLN A 149 4.69 -0.14 -1.49
CA GLN A 149 5.81 0.69 -1.01
C GLN A 149 6.39 0.12 0.30
N ARG A 150 7.70 0.32 0.50
CA ARG A 150 8.37 -0.01 1.77
C ARG A 150 8.33 1.19 2.70
N ILE A 151 7.75 1.03 3.88
CA ILE A 151 7.69 2.06 4.92
C ILE A 151 8.78 1.75 5.96
N PRO A 152 9.67 2.70 6.29
CA PRO A 152 10.69 2.48 7.30
C PRO A 152 10.07 2.16 8.66
N LEU A 153 10.64 1.18 9.35
CA LEU A 153 10.27 0.81 10.71
C LEU A 153 11.43 1.09 11.65
N ARG A 154 11.10 1.36 12.91
CA ARG A 154 12.05 1.43 14.03
C ARG A 154 11.60 0.51 15.16
N GLY A 155 12.57 -0.05 15.87
CA GLY A 155 12.36 -0.53 17.23
C GLY A 155 12.11 0.68 18.13
N GLY A 156 11.26 0.53 19.15
CA GLY A 156 10.75 1.71 19.85
C GLY A 156 9.83 1.42 21.01
N ASN A 157 9.67 2.44 21.86
CA ASN A 157 8.42 2.67 22.55
C ASN A 157 7.63 3.76 21.77
N GLU A 158 6.40 4.06 22.19
CA GLU A 158 5.45 4.98 21.52
C GLU A 158 5.97 6.44 21.38
N ARG A 159 7.09 6.80 22.02
CA ARG A 159 7.70 8.13 21.91
C ARG A 159 8.37 8.32 20.55
N ALA A 160 8.01 9.40 19.86
CA ALA A 160 8.63 9.84 18.61
C ALA A 160 10.13 10.16 18.80
N GLY A 161 10.96 9.78 17.83
CA GLY A 161 12.36 10.22 17.75
C GLY A 161 13.43 9.37 18.45
N SER A 162 13.08 8.29 19.15
CA SER A 162 14.07 7.33 19.67
C SER A 162 14.14 6.08 18.78
N GLU A 163 15.23 5.92 18.06
CA GLU A 163 15.60 4.62 17.49
C GLU A 163 16.21 3.78 18.61
N ILE A 164 15.52 2.71 19.02
CA ILE A 164 16.08 1.74 19.96
C ILE A 164 16.27 0.42 19.21
N ASN A 165 17.47 -0.14 19.31
CA ASN A 165 17.71 -1.50 18.84
C ASN A 165 16.88 -2.47 19.66
N GLN A 166 16.33 -3.49 19.01
CA GLN A 166 15.71 -4.59 19.73
C GLN A 166 16.80 -5.56 20.15
N GLU A 167 16.99 -5.70 21.46
CA GLU A 167 17.91 -6.64 22.07
C GLU A 167 17.13 -7.84 22.62
N ARG A 168 17.61 -9.05 22.34
CA ARG A 168 17.11 -10.29 22.97
C ARG A 168 18.23 -11.11 23.57
N SER A 169 18.01 -11.54 24.81
CA SER A 169 18.96 -12.28 25.64
C SER A 169 18.91 -13.80 25.43
N VAL A 170 18.25 -14.29 24.36
CA VAL A 170 18.02 -15.71 24.05
C VAL A 170 17.76 -15.91 22.54
N SER A 171 17.67 -17.17 22.09
CA SER A 171 17.10 -17.56 20.79
C SER A 171 15.70 -16.97 20.62
N ALA A 172 15.41 -16.41 19.45
CA ALA A 172 14.08 -15.89 19.12
C ALA A 172 13.31 -16.96 18.34
N GLU A 173 12.10 -17.29 18.78
CA GLU A 173 11.30 -18.38 18.19
C GLU A 173 10.34 -17.84 17.13
N GLU A 174 10.09 -18.62 16.08
CA GLU A 174 9.04 -18.31 15.10
C GLU A 174 7.70 -18.04 15.81
N GLY A 175 7.01 -16.98 15.40
CA GLY A 175 5.75 -16.55 16.00
C GLY A 175 5.91 -15.59 17.19
N GLU A 176 7.13 -15.34 17.69
CA GLU A 176 7.35 -14.36 18.75
C GLU A 176 6.96 -12.95 18.27
N GLU A 177 6.21 -12.23 19.11
CA GLU A 177 5.63 -10.92 18.81
C GLU A 177 6.55 -9.77 19.24
N PHE A 178 6.62 -8.75 18.37
CA PHE A 178 7.41 -7.55 18.56
C PHE A 178 6.61 -6.31 18.21
N ARG A 179 6.75 -5.28 19.05
CA ARG A 179 6.20 -3.95 18.78
C ARG A 179 7.22 -3.11 18.04
N THR A 180 6.79 -2.55 16.92
CA THR A 180 7.59 -1.68 16.08
C THR A 180 6.77 -0.46 15.69
N PHE A 181 7.44 0.59 15.24
CA PHE A 181 6.78 1.84 14.90
C PHE A 181 7.26 2.31 13.54
N THR A 182 6.39 2.94 12.75
CA THR A 182 6.83 3.63 11.53
C THR A 182 7.82 4.74 11.87
N TYR A 183 8.79 4.95 10.98
CA TYR A 183 9.76 6.03 11.09
C TYR A 183 9.58 7.04 9.96
N GLY A 184 9.14 8.25 10.34
CA GLY A 184 8.74 9.31 9.45
C GLY A 184 7.33 9.15 8.89
N SER A 185 6.77 10.27 8.41
CA SER A 185 5.47 10.27 7.74
C SER A 185 5.62 9.84 6.27
N ARG A 186 4.77 8.92 5.80
CA ARG A 186 4.82 8.37 4.43
C ARG A 186 3.45 8.44 3.77
N LYS A 187 3.37 8.91 2.53
CA LYS A 187 2.12 8.86 1.74
C LYS A 187 2.07 7.55 0.96
N VAL A 188 0.97 6.81 1.09
CA VAL A 188 0.72 5.54 0.37
C VAL A 188 -0.63 5.58 -0.33
N ASN A 189 -0.79 4.79 -1.38
CA ASN A 189 -2.03 4.72 -2.18
C ASN A 189 -2.82 3.45 -1.85
N VAL A 190 -3.61 3.49 -0.77
CA VAL A 190 -4.33 2.30 -0.30
C VAL A 190 -5.50 1.96 -1.21
N PRO A 191 -5.75 0.68 -1.53
CA PRO A 191 -6.98 0.30 -2.21
C PRO A 191 -8.18 0.74 -1.38
N ALA A 192 -9.15 1.38 -2.04
CA ALA A 192 -10.41 1.75 -1.42
C ALA A 192 -11.07 0.48 -0.88
N PRO A 193 -11.66 0.53 0.32
CA PRO A 193 -12.37 -0.60 0.87
C PRO A 193 -13.44 -0.98 -0.14
N ILE A 194 -13.36 -2.21 -0.65
CA ILE A 194 -14.45 -2.82 -1.40
C ILE A 194 -15.57 -2.90 -0.38
N GLN A 195 -16.56 -2.01 -0.45
CA GLN A 195 -17.81 -2.22 0.29
C GLN A 195 -18.28 -3.61 -0.15
N ALA A 196 -18.29 -4.56 0.79
CA ALA A 196 -19.05 -5.77 0.57
C ALA A 196 -20.46 -5.30 0.24
N SER A 197 -20.85 -5.43 -1.03
CA SER A 197 -22.24 -5.21 -1.40
C SER A 197 -23.08 -6.06 -0.45
N PRO A 198 -24.17 -5.54 0.14
CA PRO A 198 -25.05 -6.39 0.91
C PRO A 198 -25.41 -7.57 0.01
N ILE A 199 -25.06 -8.77 0.47
CA ILE A 199 -25.45 -10.02 -0.17
C ILE A 199 -26.95 -9.90 -0.38
N ALA A 200 -27.37 -9.77 -1.63
CA ALA A 200 -28.78 -9.79 -1.97
C ALA A 200 -29.36 -11.08 -1.36
N PRO A 201 -30.49 -11.03 -0.64
CA PRO A 201 -31.07 -12.25 -0.10
C PRO A 201 -31.30 -13.23 -1.24
N SER A 202 -30.74 -14.43 -1.11
CA SER A 202 -30.98 -15.55 -2.01
C SER A 202 -32.49 -15.65 -2.27
N PRO A 203 -32.96 -15.71 -3.53
CA PRO A 203 -34.36 -15.95 -3.78
C PRO A 203 -34.70 -17.35 -3.27
N SER A 204 -35.43 -17.36 -2.17
CA SER A 204 -36.06 -18.51 -1.54
C SER A 204 -36.77 -19.35 -2.59
N GLU A 205 -36.54 -20.66 -2.50
CA GLU A 205 -37.39 -21.76 -2.96
C GLU A 205 -38.72 -21.32 -3.59
N ARG A 206 -38.77 -21.32 -4.94
CA ARG A 206 -40.03 -21.60 -5.64
C ARG A 206 -40.28 -23.10 -5.53
N THR A 207 -40.86 -23.54 -4.42
CA THR A 207 -41.57 -24.83 -4.40
C THR A 207 -43.01 -24.57 -4.88
N ASN A 208 -43.23 -25.02 -6.10
CA ASN A 208 -44.45 -25.19 -6.87
C ASN A 208 -45.74 -25.49 -6.06
N PRO A 209 -46.91 -24.89 -6.36
CA PRO A 209 -48.19 -25.45 -5.92
C PRO A 209 -48.52 -26.69 -6.76
N LYS A 210 -48.81 -27.80 -6.09
CA LYS A 210 -49.39 -29.01 -6.70
C LYS A 210 -50.85 -28.75 -7.10
N GLN A 211 -51.21 -29.40 -8.22
CA GLN A 211 -52.57 -29.68 -8.68
C GLN A 211 -53.46 -30.28 -7.59
#